data_AF-A0A831TB24-F1
#
_entry.id   AF-A0A831TB24-F1
#
_cell.length_a   1.000
_cell.length_b   1.000
_cell.length_c   1.000
_cell.angle_alpha   90.00
_cell.angle_beta   90.00
_cell.angle_gamma   90.00
#
_symmetry.space_group_name_H-M   'P 1'
#
loop_
_entity.id
_entity.type
_entity.pdbx_description
1 polymer ?
#
loop_
_entity_poly.entity_id
_entity_poly.type
_entity_poly.pdbx_seq_one_letter_code
_entity_poly.pdbx_strand_id
1 'polypeptide(L)'
;AEVRSLTQPLGPQETPAGLLGAFPRLSNFLIGPMARGHYTARLPDGNVTRIDVIFHTEPFAPQSVATLRVIRYYLEAQLKERKLADARAVYYGITPLTHDIADVHQSDRLLVNGLTLAGILLILVLIVRRPLLAGYLLLTVLVSYYATIGATELLAWGWLDSDIGKIDWKVPFFLFTILVAVGEDYNIFLISRVLEESRKHGMWLGTQRALARTGGTITSCGLIMAGTFATMLLCSLATLAQMGLALAFGVLLDTFVVRPILVPAMLLLVHRRPIPRAASLPEPARRAA
;
A
#
# COMPACT_ATOMS: atom_id res chain seq x y z
N ALA A 1 -15.14 -11.04 21.31
CA ALA A 1 -14.67 -9.81 21.97
C ALA A 1 -15.07 -9.92 23.41
N GLU A 2 -14.16 -9.60 24.32
CA GLU A 2 -14.40 -9.53 25.75
C GLU A 2 -14.85 -8.11 26.11
N VAL A 3 -15.81 -7.98 27.03
CA VAL A 3 -16.31 -6.69 27.49
C VAL A 3 -16.00 -6.54 28.98
N ARG A 4 -15.33 -5.45 29.35
CA ARG A 4 -15.04 -5.08 30.74
C ARG A 4 -15.72 -3.76 31.06
N SER A 5 -16.31 -3.68 32.25
CA SER A 5 -17.17 -2.57 32.67
C SER A 5 -17.18 -2.41 34.18
N LEU A 6 -17.88 -1.38 34.68
CA LEU A 6 -18.04 -1.16 36.12
C LEU A 6 -18.61 -2.40 36.86
N THR A 7 -19.56 -3.11 36.25
CA THR A 7 -20.20 -4.30 36.84
C THR A 7 -19.36 -5.57 36.70
N GLN A 8 -18.45 -5.61 35.74
CA GLN A 8 -17.56 -6.74 35.46
C GLN A 8 -16.16 -6.20 35.08
N PRO A 9 -15.37 -5.72 36.06
CA PRO A 9 -14.13 -5.00 35.79
C PRO A 9 -13.00 -5.91 35.26
N LEU A 10 -13.07 -7.22 35.54
CA LEU A 10 -12.09 -8.24 35.12
C LEU A 10 -12.56 -9.04 33.89
N GLY A 11 -13.78 -8.78 33.39
CA GLY A 11 -14.38 -9.56 32.30
C GLY A 11 -14.96 -10.91 32.74
N PRO A 12 -15.59 -11.65 31.82
CA PRO A 12 -16.33 -12.88 32.10
C PRO A 12 -15.47 -14.13 32.37
N GLN A 13 -14.16 -14.11 32.07
CA GLN A 13 -13.29 -15.28 32.18
C GLN A 13 -12.21 -15.20 33.28
N GLU A 14 -11.95 -14.02 33.85
CA GLU A 14 -10.97 -13.87 34.93
C GLU A 14 -11.65 -13.79 36.30
N THR A 15 -11.90 -14.95 36.92
CA THR A 15 -12.00 -14.98 38.39
C THR A 15 -10.62 -14.66 38.96
N PRO A 16 -10.51 -13.72 39.93
CA PRO A 16 -9.21 -13.34 40.48
C PRO A 16 -8.49 -14.57 41.05
N ALA A 17 -7.25 -14.83 40.60
CA ALA A 17 -6.47 -15.98 41.08
C ALA A 17 -6.07 -15.82 42.57
N GLY A 18 -6.02 -16.93 43.31
CA GLY A 18 -5.61 -16.96 44.72
C GLY A 18 -6.72 -16.62 45.72
N LEU A 19 -6.36 -16.10 46.90
CA LEU A 19 -7.29 -15.79 48.02
C LEU A 19 -8.46 -14.88 47.62
N LEU A 20 -8.28 -14.02 46.61
CA LEU A 20 -9.32 -13.13 46.09
C LEU A 20 -10.41 -13.85 45.29
N GLY A 21 -10.09 -14.99 44.67
CA GLY A 21 -11.06 -15.87 44.00
C GLY A 21 -11.86 -16.73 44.98
N ALA A 22 -11.26 -17.07 46.12
CA ALA A 22 -11.92 -17.82 47.19
C ALA A 22 -12.97 -16.98 47.95
N PHE A 23 -12.83 -15.64 47.95
CA PHE A 23 -13.75 -14.71 48.64
C PHE A 23 -14.30 -13.63 47.69
N PRO A 24 -15.28 -13.95 46.83
CA PRO A 24 -15.82 -13.05 45.81
C PRO A 24 -16.45 -11.76 46.38
N ARG A 25 -16.92 -11.78 47.65
CA ARG A 25 -17.44 -10.58 48.33
C ARG A 25 -16.33 -9.62 48.75
N LEU A 26 -15.18 -10.15 49.18
CA LEU A 26 -14.04 -9.35 49.61
C LEU A 26 -13.32 -8.72 48.40
N SER A 27 -13.17 -9.48 47.31
CA SER A 27 -12.59 -8.97 46.06
C SER A 27 -13.45 -7.87 45.45
N ASN A 28 -14.78 -8.03 45.38
CA ASN A 28 -15.67 -6.96 44.91
C ASN A 28 -15.64 -5.71 45.79
N PHE A 29 -15.45 -5.86 47.11
CA PHE A 29 -15.31 -4.72 48.03
C PHE A 29 -14.00 -3.94 47.81
N LEU A 30 -12.89 -4.64 47.55
CA LEU A 30 -11.58 -4.02 47.28
C LEU A 30 -11.47 -3.42 45.88
N ILE A 31 -12.04 -4.09 44.88
CA ILE A 31 -11.95 -3.70 43.46
C ILE A 31 -12.97 -2.59 43.14
N GLY A 32 -14.14 -2.57 43.80
CA GLY A 32 -15.23 -1.64 43.52
C GLY A 32 -14.85 -0.15 43.52
N PRO A 33 -14.08 0.37 44.49
CA PRO A 33 -13.61 1.75 44.48
C PRO A 33 -12.66 2.06 43.31
N MET A 34 -11.71 1.15 43.03
CA MET A 34 -10.77 1.30 41.91
C MET A 34 -11.48 1.22 40.56
N ALA A 35 -12.44 0.29 40.40
CA ALA A 35 -13.28 0.16 39.22
C ALA A 35 -14.14 1.41 38.99
N ARG A 36 -14.71 2.02 40.04
CA ARG A 36 -15.43 3.29 39.92
C ARG A 36 -14.52 4.41 39.40
N GLY A 37 -13.30 4.53 39.92
CA GLY A 37 -12.32 5.51 39.44
C GLY A 37 -11.86 5.28 38.01
N HIS A 38 -11.86 4.03 37.53
CA HIS A 38 -11.44 3.68 36.17
C HIS A 38 -12.57 3.81 35.12
N TYR A 39 -13.78 3.35 35.46
CA TYR A 39 -14.90 3.24 34.52
C TYR A 39 -15.87 4.42 34.55
N THR A 40 -15.86 5.25 35.60
CA THR A 40 -16.76 6.40 35.71
C THR A 40 -16.02 7.67 36.10
N ALA A 41 -16.33 8.77 35.42
CA ALA A 41 -15.81 10.08 35.75
C ALA A 41 -16.95 11.11 35.69
N ARG A 42 -16.97 12.05 36.63
CA ARG A 42 -17.87 13.21 36.60
C ARG A 42 -17.06 14.42 36.12
N LEU A 43 -17.40 14.93 34.95
CA LEU A 43 -16.82 16.14 34.38
C LEU A 43 -17.76 17.32 34.62
N PRO A 44 -17.28 18.58 34.54
CA PRO A 44 -18.12 19.78 34.62
C PRO A 44 -19.27 19.77 33.61
N ASP A 45 -19.03 19.22 32.42
CA ASP A 45 -19.96 19.21 31.29
C ASP A 45 -20.81 17.92 31.19
N GLY A 46 -20.67 16.99 32.13
CA GLY A 46 -21.45 15.74 32.14
C GLY A 46 -20.73 14.55 32.79
N ASN A 47 -21.43 13.43 32.90
CA ASN A 47 -20.84 12.18 33.40
C ASN A 47 -20.34 11.33 32.23
N VAL A 48 -19.13 10.78 32.35
CA VAL A 48 -18.54 9.87 31.36
C VAL A 48 -18.49 8.47 31.97
N THR A 49 -18.93 7.48 31.19
CA THR A 49 -18.77 6.06 31.51
C THR A 49 -17.94 5.41 30.43
N ARG A 50 -16.87 4.73 30.84
CA ARG A 50 -15.98 3.97 29.98
C ARG A 50 -16.41 2.50 29.98
N ILE A 51 -16.32 1.86 28.82
CA ILE A 51 -16.49 0.42 28.64
C ILE A 51 -15.32 -0.03 27.78
N ASP A 52 -14.58 -1.04 28.26
CA ASP A 52 -13.47 -1.60 27.50
C ASP A 52 -13.95 -2.80 26.71
N VAL A 53 -13.66 -2.80 25.42
CA VAL A 53 -13.97 -3.92 24.53
C VAL A 53 -12.67 -4.44 23.93
N ILE A 54 -12.31 -5.66 24.27
CA ILE A 54 -11.06 -6.31 23.86
C ILE A 54 -11.38 -7.32 22.76
N PHE A 55 -10.81 -7.14 21.58
CA PHE A 55 -10.99 -8.07 20.48
C PHE A 55 -10.02 -9.26 20.60
N HIS A 56 -10.45 -10.44 20.14
CA HIS A 56 -9.57 -11.62 20.07
C HIS A 56 -8.70 -11.63 18.81
N THR A 57 -8.97 -10.70 17.89
CA THR A 57 -8.25 -10.50 16.63
C THR A 57 -7.27 -9.34 16.77
N GLU A 58 -6.22 -9.33 15.95
CA GLU A 58 -5.20 -8.28 16.02
C GLU A 58 -5.81 -6.88 15.77
N PRO A 59 -5.33 -5.81 16.45
CA PRO A 59 -5.94 -4.48 16.38
C PRO A 59 -6.02 -3.89 14.97
N PHE A 60 -5.08 -4.27 14.09
CA PHE A 60 -4.95 -3.79 12.71
C PHE A 60 -5.63 -4.69 11.67
N ALA A 61 -6.13 -5.86 12.09
CA ALA A 61 -6.72 -6.83 11.18
C ALA A 61 -8.05 -6.30 10.61
N PRO A 62 -8.36 -6.54 9.32
CA PRO A 62 -9.64 -6.14 8.72
C PRO A 62 -10.87 -6.64 9.49
N GLN A 63 -10.76 -7.82 10.11
CA GLN A 63 -11.80 -8.43 10.94
C GLN A 63 -12.12 -7.59 12.19
N SER A 64 -11.10 -6.98 12.80
CA SER A 64 -11.26 -6.09 13.96
C SER A 64 -12.03 -4.82 13.59
N VAL A 65 -11.73 -4.23 12.43
CA VAL A 65 -12.44 -3.06 11.90
C VAL A 65 -13.90 -3.41 11.57
N ALA A 66 -14.15 -4.56 10.95
CA ALA A 66 -15.50 -5.03 10.67
C ALA A 66 -16.31 -5.22 11.96
N THR A 67 -15.70 -5.82 12.98
CA THR A 67 -16.32 -6.01 14.31
C THR A 67 -16.65 -4.67 14.96
N LEU A 68 -15.75 -3.69 14.90
CA LEU A 68 -15.99 -2.34 15.40
C LEU A 68 -17.22 -1.69 14.73
N ARG A 69 -17.36 -1.83 13.40
CA ARG A 69 -18.49 -1.27 12.65
C ARG A 69 -19.82 -1.87 13.12
N VAL A 70 -19.84 -3.18 13.35
CA VAL A 70 -21.01 -3.88 13.89
C VAL A 70 -21.35 -3.37 15.29
N ILE A 71 -20.36 -3.27 16.19
CA ILE A 71 -20.55 -2.74 17.55
C ILE A 71 -21.11 -1.32 17.51
N ARG A 72 -20.56 -0.45 16.65
CA ARG A 72 -21.02 0.93 16.50
C ARG A 72 -22.48 0.99 16.06
N TYR A 73 -22.84 0.23 15.04
CA TYR A 73 -24.20 0.15 14.53
C TYR A 73 -25.20 -0.30 15.61
N TYR A 74 -24.90 -1.39 16.33
CA TYR A 74 -25.77 -1.89 17.39
C TYR A 74 -25.86 -0.94 18.58
N LEU A 75 -24.76 -0.31 18.98
CA LEU A 75 -24.74 0.63 20.10
C LEU A 75 -25.58 1.87 19.80
N GLU A 76 -25.41 2.45 18.61
CA GLU A 76 -26.20 3.61 18.16
C GLU A 76 -27.70 3.27 18.08
N ALA A 77 -28.06 2.06 17.62
CA ALA A 77 -29.45 1.60 17.61
C ALA A 77 -30.02 1.45 19.03
N GLN A 78 -29.27 0.85 19.95
CA GLN A 78 -29.69 0.64 21.33
C GLN A 78 -29.82 1.94 22.14
N LEU A 79 -28.93 2.92 21.91
CA LEU A 79 -29.02 4.24 22.53
C LEU A 79 -30.30 4.98 22.13
N LYS A 80 -30.70 4.87 20.85
CA LYS A 80 -31.97 5.42 20.35
C LYS A 80 -33.18 4.72 20.96
N GLU A 81 -33.19 3.39 20.97
CA GLU A 81 -34.28 2.58 21.50
C GLU A 81 -34.54 2.85 22.99
N ARG A 82 -33.49 2.98 23.79
CA ARG A 82 -33.57 3.22 25.24
C ARG A 82 -33.81 4.68 25.63
N LYS A 83 -34.09 5.56 24.67
CA LYS A 83 -34.28 7.02 24.87
C LYS A 83 -33.08 7.71 25.54
N LEU A 84 -31.87 7.16 25.36
CA LEU A 84 -30.62 7.78 25.78
C LEU A 84 -30.08 8.67 24.65
N ALA A 85 -30.95 9.43 23.98
CA ALA A 85 -30.60 10.18 22.78
C ALA A 85 -29.56 11.28 23.04
N ASP A 86 -29.51 11.81 24.26
CA ASP A 86 -28.51 12.80 24.69
C ASP A 86 -27.14 12.17 24.99
N ALA A 87 -27.05 10.83 25.08
CA ALA A 87 -25.79 10.14 25.32
C ALA A 87 -25.00 9.99 24.02
N ARG A 88 -23.80 10.57 23.99
CA ARG A 88 -22.87 10.43 22.87
C ARG A 88 -21.91 9.27 23.09
N ALA A 89 -21.94 8.28 22.20
CA ALA A 89 -20.91 7.26 22.14
C ALA A 89 -19.64 7.81 21.48
N VAL A 90 -18.50 7.62 22.13
CA VAL A 90 -17.17 7.95 21.60
C VAL A 90 -16.32 6.69 21.65
N TYR A 91 -15.61 6.40 20.56
CA TYR A 91 -14.76 5.22 20.43
C TYR A 91 -13.31 5.66 20.49
N TYR A 92 -12.51 4.99 21.32
CA TYR A 92 -11.09 5.28 21.48
C TYR A 92 -10.29 3.98 21.51
N GLY A 93 -9.07 4.02 21.00
CA GLY A 93 -8.16 2.88 20.91
C GLY A 93 -7.59 2.71 19.50
N ILE A 94 -6.75 1.68 19.34
CA ILE A 94 -6.01 1.44 18.09
C ILE A 94 -6.93 1.10 16.92
N THR A 95 -7.97 0.28 17.14
CA THR A 95 -8.87 -0.13 16.06
C THR A 95 -9.76 1.01 15.55
N PRO A 96 -10.44 1.82 16.40
CA PRO A 96 -11.13 3.02 15.94
C PRO A 96 -10.22 4.01 15.22
N LEU A 97 -9.03 4.28 15.78
CA LEU A 97 -8.04 5.13 15.13
C LEU A 97 -7.65 4.63 13.73
N THR A 98 -7.39 3.32 13.60
CA THR A 98 -7.03 2.71 12.31
C THR A 98 -8.19 2.79 11.31
N HIS A 99 -9.44 2.65 11.77
CA HIS A 99 -10.62 2.81 10.93
C HIS A 99 -10.79 4.24 10.45
N ASP A 100 -10.67 5.22 11.34
CA ASP A 100 -10.79 6.65 11.01
C ASP A 100 -9.71 7.06 9.99
N ILE A 101 -8.47 6.60 10.19
CA ILE A 101 -7.37 6.80 9.24
C ILE A 101 -7.70 6.17 7.88
N ALA A 102 -8.18 4.92 7.86
CA ALA A 102 -8.54 4.23 6.62
C ALA A 102 -9.66 4.96 5.86
N ASP A 103 -10.66 5.46 6.56
CA ASP A 103 -11.78 6.19 5.97
C ASP A 103 -11.32 7.51 5.33
N VAL A 104 -10.45 8.27 6.02
CA VAL A 104 -9.85 9.50 5.47
C VAL A 104 -8.99 9.19 4.24
N HIS A 105 -8.16 8.14 4.28
CA HIS A 105 -7.38 7.75 3.10
C HIS A 105 -8.25 7.32 1.93
N GLN A 106 -9.37 6.64 2.20
CA GLN A 106 -10.27 6.17 1.17
C GLN A 106 -11.06 7.32 0.54
N SER A 107 -11.51 8.32 1.34
CA SER A 107 -12.17 9.52 0.81
C SER A 107 -11.23 10.35 -0.05
N ASP A 108 -9.98 10.49 0.37
CA ASP A 108 -9.04 11.41 -0.25
C ASP A 108 -8.25 10.77 -1.40
N ARG A 109 -8.41 9.46 -1.61
CA ARG A 109 -7.63 8.67 -2.57
C ARG A 109 -7.58 9.28 -3.97
N LEU A 110 -8.73 9.68 -4.52
CA LEU A 110 -8.78 10.22 -5.89
C LEU A 110 -8.10 11.59 -5.99
N LEU A 111 -8.27 12.42 -4.96
CA LEU A 111 -7.64 13.74 -4.89
C LEU A 111 -6.13 13.60 -4.77
N VAL A 112 -5.66 12.78 -3.82
CA VAL A 112 -4.22 12.56 -3.59
C VAL A 112 -3.55 11.93 -4.80
N ASN A 113 -4.12 10.87 -5.37
CA ASN A 113 -3.56 10.24 -6.57
C ASN A 113 -3.56 11.23 -7.75
N GLY A 114 -4.65 11.98 -7.94
CA GLY A 114 -4.75 12.99 -9.00
C GLY A 114 -3.69 14.09 -8.88
N LEU A 115 -3.53 14.65 -7.67
CA LEU A 115 -2.51 15.68 -7.40
C LEU A 115 -1.09 15.14 -7.56
N THR A 116 -0.84 13.89 -7.13
CA THR A 116 0.47 13.24 -7.26
C THR A 116 0.81 13.02 -8.73
N LEU A 117 -0.11 12.45 -9.52
CA LEU A 117 0.07 12.26 -10.96
C LEU A 117 0.23 13.58 -11.70
N ALA A 118 -0.54 14.61 -11.33
CA ALA A 118 -0.39 15.94 -11.91
C ALA A 118 0.98 16.56 -11.61
N GLY A 119 1.46 16.45 -10.36
CA GLY A 119 2.78 16.93 -9.95
C GLY A 119 3.91 16.22 -10.68
N ILE A 120 3.85 14.89 -10.77
CA ILE A 120 4.81 14.08 -11.51
C ILE A 120 4.79 14.41 -13.00
N LEU A 121 3.60 14.49 -13.60
CA LEU A 121 3.45 14.85 -15.00
C LEU A 121 4.04 16.23 -15.28
N LEU A 122 3.81 17.20 -14.39
CA LEU A 122 4.38 18.54 -14.49
C LEU A 122 5.92 18.48 -14.49
N ILE A 123 6.52 17.76 -13.55
CA ILE A 123 7.99 17.59 -13.47
C ILE A 123 8.53 16.91 -14.74
N LEU A 124 7.89 15.84 -15.20
CA LEU A 124 8.27 15.15 -16.43
C LEU A 124 8.16 16.07 -17.65
N VAL A 125 7.11 16.87 -17.76
CA VAL A 125 6.93 17.86 -18.84
C VAL A 125 8.05 18.91 -18.79
N LEU A 126 8.45 19.37 -17.60
CA LEU A 126 9.53 20.34 -17.45
C LEU A 126 10.90 19.77 -17.86
N ILE A 127 11.19 18.53 -17.48
CA ILE A 127 12.47 17.86 -17.77
C ILE A 127 12.54 17.44 -19.25
N VAL A 128 11.52 16.72 -19.72
CA VAL A 128 11.50 16.11 -21.06
C VAL A 128 11.11 17.13 -22.13
N ARG A 129 10.39 18.20 -21.77
CA ARG A 129 9.85 19.24 -22.67
C ARG A 129 8.99 18.70 -23.81
N ARG A 130 8.43 17.50 -23.63
CA ARG A 130 7.57 16.81 -24.61
C ARG A 130 6.39 16.17 -23.87
N PRO A 131 5.21 16.80 -23.85
CA PRO A 131 4.10 16.37 -22.99
C PRO A 131 3.56 14.99 -23.34
N LEU A 132 3.53 14.63 -24.63
CA LEU A 132 3.09 13.29 -25.06
C LEU A 132 4.02 12.17 -24.56
N LEU A 133 5.34 12.44 -24.54
CA LEU A 133 6.32 11.48 -24.04
C LEU A 133 6.26 11.39 -22.52
N ALA A 134 6.14 12.52 -21.83
CA ALA A 134 5.94 12.57 -20.38
C ALA A 134 4.69 11.78 -19.94
N GLY A 135 3.55 12.01 -20.61
CA GLY A 135 2.30 11.29 -20.32
C GLY A 135 2.42 9.79 -20.57
N TYR A 136 3.21 9.37 -21.57
CA TYR A 136 3.44 7.96 -21.82
C TYR A 136 4.33 7.31 -20.75
N LEU A 137 5.40 7.97 -20.31
CA LEU A 137 6.22 7.47 -19.21
C LEU A 137 5.37 7.24 -17.96
N LEU A 138 4.52 8.21 -17.62
CA LEU A 138 3.55 8.08 -16.54
C LEU A 138 2.59 6.90 -16.74
N LEU A 139 2.08 6.73 -17.96
CA LEU A 139 1.21 5.60 -18.29
C LEU A 139 1.92 4.25 -18.10
N THR A 140 3.20 4.12 -18.47
CA THR A 140 3.93 2.86 -18.29
C THR A 140 4.05 2.47 -16.81
N VAL A 141 4.27 3.44 -15.94
CA VAL A 141 4.36 3.21 -14.49
C VAL A 141 2.99 2.88 -13.91
N LEU A 142 1.93 3.53 -14.37
CA LEU A 142 0.56 3.17 -13.99
C LEU A 142 0.20 1.75 -14.42
N VAL A 143 0.58 1.33 -15.63
CA VAL A 143 0.40 -0.05 -16.09
C VAL A 143 1.15 -1.02 -15.18
N SER A 144 2.40 -0.71 -14.82
CA SER A 144 3.18 -1.50 -13.86
C SER A 144 2.47 -1.61 -12.51
N TYR A 145 1.96 -0.49 -11.98
CA TYR A 145 1.21 -0.44 -10.73
C TYR A 145 -0.05 -1.30 -10.75
N TYR A 146 -0.92 -1.15 -11.74
CA TYR A 146 -2.15 -1.95 -11.83
C TYR A 146 -1.85 -3.43 -12.07
N ALA A 147 -0.85 -3.75 -12.89
CA ALA A 147 -0.40 -5.13 -13.10
C ALA A 147 0.14 -5.74 -11.81
N THR A 148 0.87 -4.97 -11.01
CA THR A 148 1.40 -5.41 -9.71
C THR A 148 0.28 -5.68 -8.72
N ILE A 149 -0.74 -4.81 -8.63
CA ILE A 149 -1.91 -5.06 -7.77
C ILE A 149 -2.60 -6.36 -8.19
N GLY A 150 -2.91 -6.52 -9.48
CA GLY A 150 -3.57 -7.72 -9.98
C GLY A 150 -2.75 -8.98 -9.74
N ALA A 151 -1.44 -8.93 -9.96
CA ALA A 151 -0.55 -10.05 -9.66
C ALA A 151 -0.46 -10.35 -8.17
N THR A 152 -0.38 -9.32 -7.32
CA THR A 152 -0.37 -9.48 -5.86
C THR A 152 -1.68 -10.12 -5.38
N GLU A 153 -2.81 -9.72 -5.94
CA GLU A 153 -4.11 -10.32 -5.63
C GLU A 153 -4.13 -11.80 -6.03
N LEU A 154 -3.71 -12.14 -7.26
CA LEU A 154 -3.62 -13.52 -7.71
C LEU A 154 -2.68 -14.38 -6.85
N LEU A 155 -1.52 -13.84 -6.47
CA LEU A 155 -0.57 -14.53 -5.60
C LEU A 155 -1.14 -14.71 -4.18
N ALA A 156 -1.82 -13.69 -3.65
CA ALA A 156 -2.48 -13.78 -2.35
C ALA A 156 -3.57 -14.85 -2.32
N TRP A 157 -4.29 -15.06 -3.43
CA TRP A 157 -5.29 -16.13 -3.54
C TRP A 157 -4.69 -17.53 -3.63
N GLY A 158 -3.50 -17.68 -4.25
CA GLY A 158 -2.88 -18.97 -4.50
C GLY A 158 -1.90 -19.47 -3.43
N TRP A 159 -1.26 -18.57 -2.69
CA TRP A 159 -0.19 -18.90 -1.73
C TRP A 159 -0.56 -18.63 -0.26
N LEU A 160 -1.46 -17.69 0.00
CA LEU A 160 -1.91 -17.32 1.33
C LEU A 160 -3.30 -17.93 1.53
N ASP A 161 -3.38 -18.93 2.40
CA ASP A 161 -4.62 -19.65 2.68
C ASP A 161 -5.80 -18.68 2.91
N SER A 162 -6.95 -19.08 2.37
CA SER A 162 -8.12 -18.30 1.93
C SER A 162 -8.74 -17.21 2.83
N ASP A 163 -8.30 -17.02 4.08
CA ASP A 163 -8.81 -15.99 5.00
C ASP A 163 -8.00 -14.67 5.01
N ILE A 164 -6.86 -14.63 4.30
CA ILE A 164 -6.03 -13.42 4.13
C ILE A 164 -6.23 -12.78 2.73
N GLY A 165 -7.16 -13.33 1.93
CA GLY A 165 -7.37 -13.00 0.50
C GLY A 165 -7.84 -11.59 0.15
N LYS A 166 -7.87 -10.65 1.11
CA LYS A 166 -8.13 -9.24 0.85
C LYS A 166 -6.85 -8.45 1.10
N ILE A 167 -6.37 -7.80 0.04
CA ILE A 167 -5.27 -6.84 0.10
C ILE A 167 -5.65 -5.75 1.13
N ASP A 168 -4.80 -5.54 2.13
CA ASP A 168 -4.97 -4.45 3.10
C ASP A 168 -5.01 -3.10 2.36
N TRP A 169 -5.90 -2.19 2.75
CA TRP A 169 -6.08 -0.87 2.14
C TRP A 169 -4.78 -0.05 2.06
N LYS A 170 -3.80 -0.32 2.94
CA LYS A 170 -2.49 0.33 2.96
C LYS A 170 -1.62 -0.09 1.78
N VAL A 171 -1.72 -1.35 1.33
CA VAL A 171 -0.87 -1.90 0.26
C VAL A 171 -0.99 -1.10 -1.03
N PRO A 172 -2.18 -0.86 -1.64
CA PRO A 172 -2.26 -0.06 -2.86
C PRO A 172 -1.81 1.38 -2.66
N PHE A 173 -2.01 1.97 -1.47
CA PHE A 173 -1.56 3.33 -1.17
C PHE A 173 -0.03 3.45 -1.16
N PHE A 174 0.66 2.57 -0.42
CA PHE A 174 2.12 2.57 -0.37
C PHE A 174 2.73 2.09 -1.68
N LEU A 175 2.13 1.09 -2.32
CA LEU A 175 2.56 0.61 -3.62
C LEU A 175 2.48 1.72 -4.67
N PHE A 176 1.38 2.47 -4.71
CA PHE A 176 1.25 3.62 -5.60
C PHE A 176 2.37 4.62 -5.34
N THR A 177 2.54 5.05 -4.09
CA THR A 177 3.51 6.10 -3.73
C THR A 177 4.95 5.68 -4.07
N ILE A 178 5.35 4.46 -3.68
CA ILE A 178 6.73 3.99 -3.83
C ILE A 178 7.01 3.56 -5.28
N LEU A 179 6.14 2.76 -5.88
CA LEU A 179 6.38 2.24 -7.23
C LEU A 179 6.33 3.37 -8.25
N VAL A 180 5.44 4.36 -8.06
CA VAL A 180 5.40 5.53 -8.93
C VAL A 180 6.65 6.40 -8.75
N ALA A 181 7.09 6.67 -7.51
CA ALA A 181 8.30 7.45 -7.27
C ALA A 181 9.54 6.79 -7.92
N VAL A 182 9.75 5.52 -7.63
CA VAL A 182 10.91 4.76 -8.12
C VAL A 182 10.84 4.54 -9.62
N GLY A 183 9.64 4.23 -10.15
CA GLY A 183 9.41 4.06 -11.58
C GLY A 183 9.70 5.35 -12.36
N GLU A 184 9.37 6.51 -11.82
CA GLU A 184 9.62 7.77 -12.51
C GLU A 184 11.09 8.21 -12.46
N ASP A 185 11.79 7.97 -11.35
CA ASP A 185 13.23 8.26 -11.24
C ASP A 185 14.03 7.53 -12.33
N TYR A 186 13.73 6.25 -12.52
CA TYR A 186 14.36 5.47 -13.58
C TYR A 186 13.88 5.87 -14.98
N ASN A 187 12.63 6.35 -15.13
CA ASN A 187 12.12 6.80 -16.42
C ASN A 187 12.88 8.03 -16.86
N ILE A 188 13.07 8.97 -15.94
CA ILE A 188 13.85 10.18 -16.16
C ILE A 188 15.29 9.83 -16.52
N PHE A 189 15.92 8.91 -15.78
CA PHE A 189 17.29 8.49 -16.07
C PHE A 189 17.44 7.87 -17.47
N LEU A 190 16.55 6.92 -17.81
CA LEU A 190 16.56 6.27 -19.11
C LEU A 190 16.26 7.25 -20.25
N ILE A 191 15.19 8.05 -20.13
CA ILE A 191 14.77 8.95 -21.21
C ILE A 191 15.78 10.06 -21.44
N SER A 192 16.41 10.57 -20.39
CA SER A 192 17.47 11.57 -20.52
C SER A 192 18.63 11.02 -21.34
N ARG A 193 19.03 9.77 -21.08
CA ARG A 193 20.08 9.12 -21.86
C ARG A 193 19.66 8.81 -23.30
N VAL A 194 18.41 8.38 -23.50
CA VAL A 194 17.88 8.16 -24.86
C VAL A 194 17.87 9.46 -25.66
N LEU A 195 17.42 10.57 -25.07
CA LEU A 195 17.40 11.86 -25.74
C LEU A 195 18.81 12.37 -26.04
N GLU A 196 19.79 12.13 -25.17
CA GLU A 196 21.19 12.47 -25.41
C GLU A 196 21.79 11.67 -26.58
N GLU A 197 21.63 10.34 -26.57
CA GLU A 197 22.18 9.46 -27.60
C GLU A 197 21.45 9.62 -28.94
N SER A 198 20.14 9.89 -28.93
CA SER A 198 19.34 10.07 -30.16
C SER A 198 19.74 11.31 -30.97
N ARG A 199 20.30 12.35 -30.31
CA ARG A 199 20.84 13.53 -31.01
C ARG A 199 22.03 13.19 -31.90
N LYS A 200 22.82 12.19 -31.53
CA LYS A 200 24.03 11.80 -32.25
C LYS A 200 23.79 10.62 -33.20
N HIS A 201 22.95 9.68 -32.80
CA HIS A 201 22.84 8.36 -33.43
C HIS A 201 21.46 8.07 -34.04
N GLY A 202 20.52 9.02 -33.94
CA GLY A 202 19.11 8.82 -34.29
C GLY A 202 18.34 8.03 -33.23
N MET A 203 17.01 8.04 -33.29
CA MET A 203 16.15 7.49 -32.22
C MET A 203 16.34 5.98 -32.01
N TRP A 204 16.45 5.20 -33.10
CA TRP A 204 16.61 3.75 -33.02
C TRP A 204 17.92 3.36 -32.30
N LEU A 205 19.06 3.76 -32.89
CA LEU A 205 20.37 3.40 -32.35
C LEU A 205 20.64 4.10 -31.01
N GLY A 206 20.10 5.31 -30.83
CA GLY A 206 20.17 6.03 -29.57
C GLY A 206 19.45 5.32 -28.44
N THR A 207 18.26 4.78 -28.68
CA THR A 207 17.50 4.01 -27.68
C THR A 207 18.23 2.73 -27.30
N GLN A 208 18.74 1.98 -28.29
CA GLN A 208 19.50 0.76 -28.04
C GLN A 208 20.76 1.02 -27.21
N ARG A 209 21.52 2.08 -27.55
CA ARG A 209 22.74 2.45 -26.82
C ARG A 209 22.46 2.96 -25.42
N ALA A 210 21.39 3.75 -25.25
CA ALA A 210 20.98 4.20 -23.93
C ALA A 210 20.64 3.00 -23.05
N LEU A 211 19.81 2.08 -23.53
CA LEU A 211 19.42 0.88 -22.79
C LEU A 211 20.62 -0.01 -22.45
N ALA A 212 21.57 -0.19 -23.38
CA ALA A 212 22.79 -0.96 -23.12
C ALA A 212 23.69 -0.33 -22.05
N ARG A 213 23.71 1.01 -21.95
CA ARG A 213 24.55 1.73 -20.97
C ARG A 213 23.89 1.89 -19.61
N THR A 214 22.58 2.15 -19.56
CA THR A 214 21.86 2.41 -18.32
C THR A 214 21.19 1.17 -17.76
N GLY A 215 20.94 0.15 -18.58
CA GLY A 215 20.24 -1.07 -18.18
C GLY A 215 20.93 -1.78 -17.02
N GLY A 216 22.26 -1.92 -17.05
CA GLY A 216 23.00 -2.53 -15.94
C GLY A 216 22.76 -1.81 -14.61
N THR A 217 22.92 -0.49 -14.57
CA THR A 217 22.71 0.33 -13.37
C THR A 217 21.27 0.28 -12.86
N ILE A 218 20.30 0.43 -13.77
CA ILE A 218 18.87 0.40 -13.41
C ILE A 218 18.49 -0.98 -12.88
N THR A 219 18.90 -2.05 -13.56
CA THR A 219 18.60 -3.42 -13.15
C THR A 219 19.24 -3.79 -11.83
N SER A 220 20.49 -3.37 -11.59
CA SER A 220 21.14 -3.57 -10.28
C SER A 220 20.38 -2.84 -9.16
N CYS A 221 19.98 -1.59 -9.39
CA CYS A 221 19.21 -0.83 -8.40
C CYS A 221 17.85 -1.48 -8.12
N GLY A 222 17.13 -1.89 -9.17
CA GLY A 222 15.87 -2.62 -9.05
C GLY A 222 15.99 -3.93 -8.27
N LEU A 223 17.06 -4.70 -8.49
CA LEU A 223 17.29 -5.95 -7.76
C LEU A 223 17.60 -5.73 -6.28
N ILE A 224 18.40 -4.71 -5.94
CA ILE A 224 18.69 -4.34 -4.55
C ILE A 224 17.40 -3.90 -3.83
N MET A 225 16.58 -3.08 -4.49
CA MET A 225 15.29 -2.64 -3.95
C MET A 225 14.32 -3.81 -3.76
N ALA A 226 14.22 -4.69 -4.75
CA ALA A 226 13.39 -5.89 -4.65
C ALA A 226 13.81 -6.78 -3.48
N GLY A 227 15.12 -6.98 -3.29
CA GLY A 227 15.65 -7.69 -2.13
C GLY A 227 15.30 -7.02 -0.81
N THR A 228 15.38 -5.69 -0.75
CA THR A 228 15.05 -4.91 0.45
C THR A 228 13.57 -5.04 0.80
N PHE A 229 12.67 -4.89 -0.17
CA PHE A 229 11.23 -5.09 0.07
C PHE A 229 10.88 -6.55 0.38
N ALA A 230 11.57 -7.52 -0.22
CA ALA A 230 11.38 -8.92 0.09
C ALA A 230 11.70 -9.27 1.56
N THR A 231 12.58 -8.51 2.24
CA THR A 231 12.83 -8.72 3.68
C THR A 231 11.57 -8.52 4.54
N MET A 232 10.61 -7.72 4.09
CA MET A 232 9.36 -7.48 4.81
C MET A 232 8.45 -8.73 4.84
N LEU A 233 8.69 -9.72 3.97
CA LEU A 233 8.02 -11.02 4.02
C LEU A 233 8.33 -11.78 5.31
N LEU A 234 9.42 -11.44 5.99
CA LEU A 234 9.81 -12.05 7.27
C LEU A 234 9.06 -11.42 8.45
N CYS A 235 8.31 -10.34 8.25
CA CYS A 235 7.53 -9.70 9.30
C CYS A 235 6.32 -10.58 9.67
N SER A 236 6.05 -10.69 10.98
CA SER A 236 4.87 -11.40 11.49
C SER A 236 3.55 -10.72 11.14
N LEU A 237 3.57 -9.40 10.92
CA LEU A 237 2.40 -8.64 10.55
C LEU A 237 2.05 -8.84 9.08
N ALA A 238 0.90 -9.47 8.82
CA ALA A 238 0.44 -9.83 7.47
C ALA A 238 0.45 -8.64 6.49
N THR A 239 0.07 -7.45 6.93
CA THR A 239 0.08 -6.22 6.12
C THR A 239 1.48 -5.86 5.62
N LEU A 240 2.52 -6.03 6.45
CA LEU A 240 3.90 -5.74 6.06
C LEU A 240 4.43 -6.78 5.08
N ALA A 241 4.11 -8.06 5.30
CA ALA A 241 4.47 -9.12 4.37
C ALA A 241 3.81 -8.92 2.99
N GLN A 242 2.51 -8.60 2.95
CA GLN A 242 1.80 -8.26 1.71
C GLN A 242 2.43 -7.06 0.99
N MET A 243 2.78 -6.01 1.73
CA MET A 243 3.43 -4.83 1.15
C MET A 243 4.81 -5.16 0.59
N GLY A 244 5.60 -5.98 1.30
CA GLY A 244 6.88 -6.49 0.83
C GLY A 244 6.77 -7.26 -0.47
N LEU A 245 5.81 -8.18 -0.55
CA LEU A 245 5.52 -8.95 -1.75
C LEU A 245 5.18 -8.04 -2.93
N ALA A 246 4.22 -7.13 -2.72
CA ALA A 246 3.72 -6.24 -3.75
C ALA A 246 4.82 -5.31 -4.28
N LEU A 247 5.61 -4.71 -3.38
CA LEU A 247 6.70 -3.81 -3.75
C LEU A 247 7.84 -4.55 -4.44
N ALA A 248 8.26 -5.70 -3.91
CA ALA A 248 9.32 -6.50 -4.53
C ALA A 248 8.91 -6.95 -5.93
N PHE A 249 7.71 -7.52 -6.07
CA PHE A 249 7.19 -7.94 -7.37
C PHE A 249 7.04 -6.76 -8.33
N GLY A 250 6.47 -5.64 -7.88
CA GLY A 250 6.25 -4.48 -8.73
C GLY A 250 7.52 -3.84 -9.24
N VAL A 251 8.55 -3.73 -8.39
CA VAL A 251 9.87 -3.23 -8.82
C VAL A 251 10.51 -4.17 -9.83
N LEU A 252 10.43 -5.50 -9.62
CA LEU A 252 10.95 -6.47 -10.58
C LEU A 252 10.20 -6.42 -11.92
N LEU A 253 8.87 -6.35 -11.87
CA LEU A 253 8.02 -6.22 -13.05
C LEU A 253 8.37 -4.94 -13.84
N ASP A 254 8.51 -3.82 -13.15
CA ASP A 254 8.91 -2.56 -13.78
C ASP A 254 10.29 -2.68 -14.43
N THR A 255 11.25 -3.19 -13.67
CA THR A 255 12.67 -3.25 -14.04
C THR A 255 12.92 -4.19 -15.22
N PHE A 256 12.30 -5.37 -15.23
CA PHE A 256 12.60 -6.41 -16.21
C PHE A 256 11.61 -6.47 -17.37
N VAL A 257 10.36 -6.05 -17.18
CA VAL A 257 9.31 -6.21 -18.18
C VAL A 257 8.88 -4.86 -18.73
N VAL A 258 8.39 -3.97 -17.87
CA VAL A 258 7.77 -2.72 -18.31
C VAL A 258 8.79 -1.82 -18.98
N ARG A 259 9.88 -1.52 -18.29
CA ARG A 259 10.87 -0.53 -18.71
C ARG A 259 11.68 -0.94 -19.95
N PRO A 260 12.20 -2.18 -20.07
CA PRO A 260 12.98 -2.57 -21.24
C PRO A 260 12.12 -2.81 -22.49
N ILE A 261 10.80 -3.02 -22.34
CA ILE A 261 9.91 -3.36 -23.46
C ILE A 261 9.03 -2.18 -23.86
N LEU A 262 8.22 -1.64 -22.92
CA LEU A 262 7.22 -0.62 -23.25
C LEU A 262 7.89 0.71 -23.63
N VAL A 263 8.92 1.13 -22.89
CA VAL A 263 9.59 2.42 -23.16
C VAL A 263 10.23 2.44 -24.55
N PRO A 264 11.05 1.45 -24.96
CA PRO A 264 11.56 1.40 -26.33
C PRO A 264 10.47 1.23 -27.38
N ALA A 265 9.46 0.38 -27.14
CA ALA A 265 8.39 0.12 -28.11
C ALA A 265 7.69 1.42 -28.53
N MET A 266 7.35 2.30 -27.58
CA MET A 266 6.70 3.56 -27.90
C MET A 266 7.62 4.55 -28.61
N LEU A 267 8.87 4.67 -28.18
CA LEU A 267 9.84 5.53 -28.84
C LEU A 267 10.03 5.15 -30.31
N LEU A 268 10.03 3.85 -30.60
CA LEU A 268 10.12 3.31 -31.96
C LEU A 268 8.84 3.51 -32.77
N LEU A 269 7.66 3.38 -32.15
CA LEU A 269 6.38 3.61 -32.81
C LEU A 269 6.15 5.09 -33.17
N VAL A 270 6.52 6.01 -32.27
CA VAL A 270 6.37 7.46 -32.50
C VAL A 270 7.37 7.98 -33.54
N HIS A 271 8.59 7.44 -33.58
CA HIS A 271 9.63 7.85 -34.51
C HIS A 271 9.76 6.93 -35.73
N ARG A 272 8.65 6.35 -36.24
CA ARG A 272 8.65 5.59 -37.52
C ARG A 272 9.18 6.45 -38.68
N ARG A 273 10.50 6.49 -38.84
CA ARG A 273 11.18 6.64 -40.12
C ARG A 273 11.42 5.23 -40.67
N PRO A 274 11.35 5.04 -42.00
CA PRO A 274 11.55 3.72 -42.60
C PRO A 274 12.90 3.17 -42.13
N ILE A 275 12.87 1.92 -41.64
CA ILE A 275 14.05 1.14 -41.33
C ILE A 275 14.99 1.27 -42.53
N PRO A 276 16.22 1.78 -42.40
CA PRO A 276 17.19 1.69 -43.47
C PRO A 276 17.33 0.20 -43.77
N ARG A 277 16.82 -0.23 -44.93
CA ARG A 277 17.06 -1.59 -45.42
C ARG A 277 18.55 -1.83 -45.27
N ALA A 278 18.92 -2.90 -44.57
CA ALA A 278 20.30 -3.30 -44.40
C ALA A 278 20.98 -3.15 -45.76
N ALA A 279 21.91 -2.19 -45.85
CA ALA A 279 22.77 -2.06 -47.01
C ALA A 279 23.41 -3.44 -47.18
N SER A 280 23.17 -4.02 -48.35
CA SER A 280 23.69 -5.31 -48.82
C SER A 280 25.00 -5.66 -48.13
N LEU A 281 24.99 -6.74 -47.35
CA LEU A 281 26.21 -7.42 -46.93
C LEU A 281 27.09 -7.58 -48.19
N PRO A 282 28.39 -7.23 -48.15
CA PRO A 282 29.26 -7.43 -49.28
C PRO A 282 29.18 -8.90 -49.71
N GLU A 283 28.87 -9.16 -50.99
CA GLU A 283 28.92 -10.52 -51.52
C GLU A 283 30.30 -11.12 -51.21
N PRO A 284 30.37 -12.36 -50.72
CA PRO A 284 31.65 -13.03 -50.56
C PRO A 284 32.27 -13.14 -51.96
N ALA A 285 33.44 -12.53 -52.12
CA ALA A 285 34.21 -12.57 -53.36
C ALA A 285 34.28 -14.00 -53.86
N ARG A 286 33.64 -14.28 -55.01
CA ARG A 286 33.89 -15.48 -55.79
C ARG A 286 35.39 -15.51 -56.07
N ARG A 287 36.10 -16.42 -55.38
CA ARG A 287 37.43 -16.85 -55.83
C ARG A 287 37.24 -17.45 -57.23
N ALA A 288 37.69 -16.71 -58.22
CA ALA A 288 37.88 -17.22 -59.57
C ALA A 288 39.27 -17.88 -59.64
N ALA A 289 39.29 -19.06 -60.26
CA ALA A 289 40.42 -19.93 -60.62
C ALA A 289 41.08 -20.68 -59.45
#